data_AF-A0A9D5QQV5-F1
#
_entry.id   AF-A0A9D5QQV5-F1
#
_cell.length_a   1.000
_cell.length_b   1.000
_cell.length_c   1.000
_cell.angle_alpha   90.00
_cell.angle_beta   90.00
_cell.angle_gamma   90.00
#
_symmetry.space_group_name_H-M   'P 1'
#
loop_
_entity.id
_entity.type
_entity.pdbx_description
1 polymer ?
#
loop_
_entity_poly.entity_id
_entity_poly.type
_entity_poly.pdbx_seq_one_letter_code
_entity_poly.pdbx_strand_id
1 'polypeptide(L)'
;MKKRILMPLMSVCLAASGIALVSCGGKTDKVKAFAVDFATKAGKNQLDSLKLLYPSLDADSVALAFSADSITIADGAEPDNFIVNLGNGASVNVVVAEDGTISATSSKGLYAFKDADLSFAKSIGMYDASFDDKALRKRLSEIPDVKAYLTEDYAATHKKDLAVTSSVTGHAAGYMTLRNLHIKVTNKGNVPVKGSDYTVNYRAAWMDFGQPMSRSYSAPGKDVPVGGSVTITKTITGMGGVTGISWKNKDAAFDFDKDFKPTGKEYQTYLDSKKESGK
;
A
#
# COMPACT_ATOMS: atom_id res chain seq x y z
N MET A 1 31.77 -46.81 -53.57
CA MET A 1 31.63 -45.34 -53.65
C MET A 1 31.63 -44.75 -52.24
N LYS A 2 32.28 -43.59 -52.10
CA LYS A 2 32.58 -42.84 -50.87
C LYS A 2 31.31 -42.38 -50.11
N LYS A 3 31.26 -42.55 -48.79
CA LYS A 3 31.42 -41.48 -47.76
C LYS A 3 31.08 -41.99 -46.36
N ARG A 4 32.03 -41.78 -45.43
CA ARG A 4 31.82 -41.71 -43.97
C ARG A 4 30.88 -40.52 -43.65
N ILE A 5 30.13 -40.61 -42.56
CA ILE A 5 30.15 -39.62 -41.47
C ILE A 5 29.79 -40.36 -40.16
N LEU A 6 30.69 -40.21 -39.21
CA LEU A 6 30.67 -40.71 -37.84
C LEU A 6 30.35 -39.48 -36.95
N MET A 7 29.47 -39.67 -35.96
CA MET A 7 29.37 -38.90 -34.70
C MET A 7 28.89 -37.42 -34.74
N PRO A 8 28.51 -36.79 -33.59
CA PRO A 8 28.05 -37.35 -32.31
C PRO A 8 26.83 -36.61 -31.69
N LEU A 9 26.29 -37.26 -30.64
CA LEU A 9 25.69 -36.67 -29.43
C LEU A 9 26.20 -35.24 -29.15
N MET A 10 25.35 -34.21 -29.26
CA MET A 10 25.64 -32.90 -28.68
C MET A 10 25.06 -32.86 -27.26
N SER A 11 25.91 -33.27 -26.32
CA SER A 11 25.82 -32.89 -24.91
C SER A 11 26.10 -31.39 -24.82
N VAL A 12 25.06 -30.56 -24.75
CA VAL A 12 25.21 -29.17 -24.34
C VAL A 12 25.41 -29.19 -22.83
N CYS A 13 26.68 -29.17 -22.41
CA CYS A 13 27.06 -28.99 -21.03
C CYS A 13 26.51 -27.64 -20.52
N LEU A 14 25.62 -27.72 -19.53
CA LEU A 14 25.47 -26.73 -18.47
C LEU A 14 26.88 -26.32 -17.99
N ALA A 15 27.25 -25.06 -18.21
CA ALA A 15 28.34 -24.42 -17.48
C ALA A 15 27.76 -23.15 -16.86
N ALA A 16 27.93 -23.03 -15.54
CA ALA A 16 27.49 -21.91 -14.73
C ALA A 16 27.88 -20.58 -15.39
N SER A 17 26.90 -19.69 -15.52
CA SER A 17 27.00 -18.43 -16.24
C SER A 17 27.78 -17.39 -15.43
N GLY A 18 29.10 -17.52 -15.44
CA GLY A 18 30.07 -16.45 -15.20
C GLY A 18 30.69 -16.03 -16.54
N ILE A 19 30.61 -14.74 -16.88
CA ILE A 19 31.34 -14.21 -18.04
C ILE A 19 32.83 -14.17 -17.66
N ALA A 20 33.58 -15.21 -18.03
CA ALA A 20 35.04 -15.20 -17.96
C ALA A 20 35.60 -14.41 -19.16
N LEU A 21 35.65 -13.08 -19.03
CA LEU A 21 36.36 -12.24 -20.00
C LEU A 21 37.87 -12.42 -19.80
N VAL A 22 38.48 -13.18 -20.70
CA VAL A 22 39.93 -13.34 -20.83
C VAL A 22 40.51 -12.04 -21.39
N SER A 23 40.85 -11.11 -20.50
CA SER A 23 41.59 -9.88 -20.78
C SER A 23 42.64 -9.68 -19.69
N CYS A 24 43.87 -9.34 -20.09
CA CYS A 24 45.04 -9.09 -19.22
C CYS A 24 44.95 -7.78 -18.40
N GLY A 25 43.74 -7.24 -18.17
CA GLY A 25 43.50 -6.04 -17.37
C GLY A 25 43.24 -6.34 -15.88
N GLY A 26 43.32 -5.30 -15.04
CA GLY A 26 43.02 -5.40 -13.61
C GLY A 26 41.54 -5.73 -13.35
N LYS A 27 41.18 -6.08 -12.11
CA LYS A 27 39.78 -6.42 -11.72
C LYS A 27 38.78 -5.34 -12.17
N THR A 28 39.15 -4.06 -12.04
CA THR A 28 38.36 -2.91 -12.47
C THR A 28 38.03 -2.90 -13.98
N ASP A 29 38.96 -3.31 -14.85
CA ASP A 29 38.72 -3.35 -16.30
C ASP A 29 37.68 -4.41 -16.67
N LYS A 30 37.71 -5.56 -15.97
CA LYS A 30 36.72 -6.62 -16.13
C LYS A 30 35.34 -6.18 -15.65
N VAL A 31 35.27 -5.47 -14.52
CA VAL A 31 34.02 -4.88 -14.00
C VAL A 31 33.47 -3.84 -14.98
N LYS A 32 34.34 -3.04 -15.62
CA LYS A 32 33.91 -2.08 -16.65
C LYS A 32 33.31 -2.76 -17.87
N ALA A 33 33.94 -3.82 -18.36
CA ALA A 33 33.41 -4.60 -19.48
C ALA A 33 32.06 -5.26 -19.13
N PHE A 34 31.93 -5.81 -17.92
CA PHE A 34 30.67 -6.30 -17.39
C PHE A 34 29.59 -5.20 -17.33
N ALA A 35 29.93 -4.03 -16.80
CA ALA A 35 29.00 -2.91 -16.68
C ALA A 35 28.47 -2.43 -18.04
N VAL A 36 29.33 -2.34 -19.05
CA VAL A 36 28.96 -1.96 -20.42
C VAL A 36 28.04 -3.02 -21.05
N ASP A 37 28.35 -4.32 -20.87
CA ASP A 37 27.51 -5.41 -21.37
C ASP A 37 26.13 -5.42 -20.67
N PHE A 38 26.11 -5.25 -19.35
CA PHE A 38 24.89 -5.14 -18.56
C PHE A 38 24.02 -3.96 -19.03
N ALA A 39 24.59 -2.76 -19.13
CA ALA A 39 23.92 -1.55 -19.62
C ALA A 39 23.36 -1.73 -21.04
N THR A 40 24.12 -2.37 -21.92
CA THR A 40 23.71 -2.65 -23.30
C THR A 40 22.51 -3.61 -23.36
N LYS A 41 22.57 -4.71 -22.59
CA LYS A 41 21.47 -5.69 -22.49
C LYS A 41 20.22 -5.07 -21.89
N ALA A 42 20.40 -4.23 -20.88
CA ALA A 42 19.32 -3.50 -20.23
C ALA A 42 18.65 -2.48 -21.16
N GLY A 43 19.43 -1.68 -21.90
CA GLY A 43 18.89 -0.76 -22.91
C GLY A 43 18.17 -1.45 -24.08
N LYS A 44 18.50 -2.72 -24.36
CA LYS A 44 17.82 -3.56 -25.37
C LYS A 44 16.67 -4.38 -24.80
N ASN A 45 16.32 -4.20 -23.53
CA ASN A 45 15.30 -4.98 -22.81
C ASN A 45 15.51 -6.51 -22.89
N GLN A 46 16.77 -6.97 -22.89
CA GLN A 46 17.12 -8.39 -22.96
C GLN A 46 17.08 -9.04 -21.57
N LEU A 47 15.87 -9.08 -20.97
CA LEU A 47 15.66 -9.49 -19.58
C LEU A 47 16.17 -10.91 -19.27
N ASP A 48 16.03 -11.86 -20.20
CA ASP A 48 16.53 -13.24 -19.99
C ASP A 48 18.06 -13.28 -19.86
N SER A 49 18.77 -12.45 -20.63
CA SER A 49 20.23 -12.32 -20.52
C SER A 49 20.64 -11.60 -19.24
N LEU A 50 19.85 -10.63 -18.77
CA LEU A 50 20.08 -9.96 -17.50
C LEU A 50 19.83 -10.88 -16.31
N LYS A 51 18.82 -11.77 -16.38
CA LYS A 51 18.57 -12.80 -15.37
C LYS A 51 19.76 -13.74 -15.18
N LEU A 52 20.56 -13.97 -16.22
CA LEU A 52 21.78 -14.77 -16.08
C LEU A 52 22.87 -14.04 -15.28
N LEU A 53 22.95 -12.70 -15.38
CA LEU A 53 23.95 -11.86 -14.69
C LEU A 53 23.49 -11.40 -13.31
N TYR A 54 22.18 -11.31 -13.13
CA TYR A 54 21.48 -10.94 -11.91
C TYR A 54 20.30 -11.88 -11.72
N PRO A 55 20.49 -13.08 -11.12
CA PRO A 55 19.43 -14.09 -10.99
C PRO A 55 18.21 -13.64 -10.19
N SER A 56 18.36 -12.66 -9.30
CA SER A 56 17.24 -12.04 -8.60
C SER A 56 16.55 -10.93 -9.41
N LEU A 57 16.87 -10.78 -10.70
CA LEU A 57 16.13 -9.94 -11.64
C LEU A 57 14.78 -10.56 -11.93
N ASP A 58 13.83 -10.28 -11.05
CA ASP A 58 12.42 -10.57 -11.25
C ASP A 58 11.74 -9.22 -11.52
N ALA A 59 11.87 -8.68 -12.73
CA ALA A 59 11.19 -7.45 -13.12
C ALA A 59 10.61 -7.58 -14.53
N ASP A 60 9.42 -7.03 -14.73
CA ASP A 60 8.72 -7.02 -16.03
C ASP A 60 9.29 -5.97 -16.99
N SER A 61 10.11 -5.04 -16.47
CA SER A 61 10.80 -4.00 -17.25
C SER A 61 11.98 -3.39 -16.51
N VAL A 62 13.00 -2.96 -17.25
CA VAL A 62 14.12 -2.14 -16.75
C VAL A 62 13.93 -0.71 -17.25
N ALA A 63 14.18 0.28 -16.38
CA ALA A 63 13.71 1.65 -16.55
C ALA A 63 14.43 2.50 -17.60
N LEU A 64 15.59 2.09 -18.11
CA LEU A 64 16.55 3.07 -18.62
C LEU A 64 17.17 2.71 -19.96
N ALA A 65 17.26 3.74 -20.81
CA ALA A 65 18.33 3.86 -21.79
C ALA A 65 19.60 4.22 -21.03
N PHE A 66 20.55 3.29 -20.98
CA PHE A 66 21.85 3.51 -20.36
C PHE A 66 22.84 4.05 -21.41
N SER A 67 23.58 5.09 -21.06
CA SER A 67 24.72 5.53 -21.88
C SER A 67 25.99 4.88 -21.34
N ALA A 68 26.69 4.12 -22.17
CA ALA A 68 27.97 3.52 -21.81
C ALA A 68 29.01 4.56 -21.36
N ASP A 69 28.92 5.78 -21.87
CA ASP A 69 29.82 6.89 -21.54
C ASP A 69 29.57 7.47 -20.14
N SER A 70 28.42 7.17 -19.54
CA SER A 70 28.06 7.63 -18.19
C SER A 70 28.41 6.63 -17.08
N ILE A 71 28.97 5.47 -17.45
CA ILE A 71 29.28 4.41 -16.50
C ILE A 71 30.54 4.76 -15.71
N THR A 72 30.42 4.79 -14.38
CA THR A 72 31.56 4.93 -13.46
C THR A 72 31.60 3.75 -12.49
N ILE A 73 32.81 3.44 -12.01
CA ILE A 73 33.05 2.34 -11.08
C ILE A 73 33.71 2.92 -9.85
N ALA A 74 33.19 2.58 -8.68
CA ALA A 74 33.79 2.88 -7.40
C ALA A 74 34.05 1.57 -6.65
N ASP A 75 35.05 1.59 -5.76
CA ASP A 75 35.28 0.48 -4.85
C ASP A 75 34.13 0.40 -3.83
N GLY A 76 33.70 -0.82 -3.56
CA GLY A 76 32.70 -1.11 -2.52
C GLY A 76 33.31 -1.12 -1.12
N ALA A 77 32.46 -1.41 -0.13
CA ALA A 77 32.89 -1.48 1.27
C ALA A 77 33.83 -2.67 1.57
N GLU A 78 33.79 -3.71 0.76
CA GLU A 78 34.59 -4.93 0.92
C GLU A 78 35.51 -5.13 -0.29
N PRO A 79 36.65 -5.82 -0.12
CA PRO A 79 37.46 -6.27 -1.24
C PRO A 79 36.62 -7.04 -2.26
N ASP A 80 36.91 -6.84 -3.54
CA ASP A 80 36.23 -7.50 -4.67
C ASP A 80 34.74 -7.15 -4.87
N ASN A 81 34.23 -6.20 -4.07
CA ASN A 81 32.95 -5.56 -4.30
C ASN A 81 33.15 -4.22 -5.00
N PHE A 82 32.34 -3.96 -6.02
CA PHE A 82 32.37 -2.73 -6.80
C PHE A 82 30.98 -2.14 -6.93
N ILE A 83 30.89 -0.82 -6.88
CA ILE A 83 29.66 -0.07 -7.17
C ILE A 83 29.76 0.44 -8.60
N VAL A 84 28.90 -0.07 -9.46
CA VAL A 84 28.78 0.36 -10.85
C VAL A 84 27.65 1.38 -10.94
N ASN A 85 27.97 2.64 -11.19
CA ASN A 85 26.98 3.66 -11.50
C ASN A 85 26.70 3.61 -13.00
N LEU A 86 25.44 3.43 -13.39
CA LEU A 86 25.02 3.26 -14.78
C LEU A 86 24.52 4.59 -15.40
N GLY A 87 24.64 5.70 -14.68
CA GLY A 87 24.03 6.98 -15.04
C GLY A 87 22.55 7.08 -14.63
N ASN A 88 21.95 8.27 -14.79
CA ASN A 88 20.54 8.54 -14.48
C ASN A 88 20.10 8.15 -13.04
N GLY A 89 21.03 8.16 -12.09
CA GLY A 89 20.76 7.78 -10.70
C GLY A 89 20.65 6.27 -10.45
N ALA A 90 20.93 5.42 -11.45
CA ALA A 90 20.95 3.97 -11.30
C ALA A 90 22.34 3.44 -10.93
N SER A 91 22.38 2.44 -10.06
CA SER A 91 23.60 1.76 -9.64
C SER A 91 23.39 0.27 -9.41
N VAL A 92 24.43 -0.52 -9.63
CA VAL A 92 24.46 -1.97 -9.36
C VAL A 92 25.70 -2.30 -8.55
N ASN A 93 25.52 -3.04 -7.47
CA ASN A 93 26.64 -3.62 -6.72
C ASN A 93 27.04 -4.95 -7.34
N VAL A 94 28.32 -5.14 -7.54
CA VAL A 94 28.91 -6.26 -8.27
C VAL A 94 30.00 -6.91 -7.44
N VAL A 95 30.03 -8.23 -7.42
CA VAL A 95 31.06 -9.04 -6.75
C VAL A 95 31.88 -9.76 -7.81
N VAL A 96 33.20 -9.74 -7.66
CA VAL A 96 34.15 -10.53 -8.47
C VAL A 96 34.63 -11.72 -7.64
N ALA A 97 34.22 -12.92 -8.00
CA ALA A 97 34.68 -14.15 -7.35
C ALA A 97 36.14 -14.47 -7.69
N GLU A 98 36.77 -15.36 -6.92
CA GLU A 98 38.18 -15.76 -7.09
C GLU A 98 38.48 -16.39 -8.46
N ASP A 99 37.51 -17.09 -9.04
CA ASP A 99 37.57 -17.67 -10.38
C ASP A 99 37.43 -16.61 -11.51
N GLY A 100 37.26 -15.34 -11.13
CA GLY A 100 37.04 -14.22 -12.05
C GLY A 100 35.59 -14.05 -12.50
N THR A 101 34.65 -14.84 -11.97
CA THR A 101 33.21 -14.70 -12.24
C THR A 101 32.69 -13.40 -11.65
N ILE A 102 31.96 -12.63 -12.46
CA ILE A 102 31.37 -11.35 -12.06
C ILE A 102 29.85 -11.51 -11.96
N SER A 103 29.25 -11.10 -10.83
CA SER A 103 27.80 -11.18 -10.60
C SER A 103 27.26 -9.92 -9.91
N ALA A 104 26.04 -9.51 -10.25
CA ALA A 104 25.35 -8.43 -9.57
C ALA A 104 24.65 -8.95 -8.31
N THR A 105 24.74 -8.22 -7.20
CA THR A 105 24.14 -8.61 -5.91
C THR A 105 22.97 -7.75 -5.49
N SER A 106 23.02 -6.45 -5.78
CA SER A 106 21.93 -5.51 -5.52
C SER A 106 21.93 -4.39 -6.56
N SER A 107 20.79 -3.72 -6.71
CA SER A 107 20.61 -2.62 -7.66
C SER A 107 19.74 -1.54 -7.05
N LYS A 108 19.90 -0.31 -7.52
CA LYS A 108 19.08 0.83 -7.15
C LYS A 108 18.76 1.64 -8.40
N GLY A 109 17.49 1.98 -8.60
CA GLY A 109 17.04 2.78 -9.75
C GLY A 109 17.09 2.04 -11.09
N LEU A 110 17.32 0.73 -11.09
CA LEU A 110 17.28 -0.13 -12.27
C LEU A 110 15.83 -0.36 -12.72
N TYR A 111 14.89 -0.47 -11.78
CA TYR A 111 13.48 -0.75 -12.08
C TYR A 111 12.62 0.50 -12.15
N ALA A 112 11.64 0.47 -13.06
CA ALA A 112 10.60 1.47 -13.14
C ALA A 112 9.44 1.03 -12.26
N PHE A 113 9.23 1.73 -11.16
CA PHE A 113 8.04 1.54 -10.33
C PHE A 113 7.00 2.59 -10.69
N LYS A 114 5.72 2.26 -10.53
CA LYS A 114 4.64 3.23 -10.77
C LYS A 114 4.79 4.39 -9.78
N ASP A 115 4.76 5.61 -10.30
CA ASP A 115 4.88 6.82 -9.47
C ASP A 115 3.82 6.90 -8.38
N ALA A 116 2.60 6.45 -8.68
CA ALA A 116 1.50 6.38 -7.73
C ALA A 116 1.83 5.46 -6.54
N ASP A 117 2.39 4.28 -6.80
CA ASP A 117 2.75 3.30 -5.77
C ASP A 117 3.90 3.80 -4.90
N LEU A 118 4.92 4.40 -5.51
CA LEU A 118 6.04 5.02 -4.79
C LEU A 118 5.58 6.21 -3.94
N SER A 119 4.70 7.06 -4.48
CA SER A 119 4.18 8.23 -3.76
C SER A 119 3.33 7.80 -2.57
N PHE A 120 2.46 6.80 -2.76
CA PHE A 120 1.68 6.22 -1.69
C PHE A 120 2.58 5.62 -0.61
N ALA A 121 3.54 4.76 -0.98
CA ALA A 121 4.45 4.13 -0.04
C ALA A 121 5.28 5.15 0.77
N LYS A 122 5.73 6.23 0.14
CA LYS A 122 6.39 7.34 0.84
C LYS A 122 5.45 8.02 1.82
N SER A 123 4.21 8.30 1.42
CA SER A 123 3.25 9.03 2.23
C SER A 123 2.88 8.33 3.54
N ILE A 124 2.83 6.99 3.54
CA ILE A 124 2.45 6.19 4.72
C ILE A 124 3.65 5.67 5.54
N GLY A 125 4.87 6.11 5.22
CA GLY A 125 6.11 5.67 5.91
C GLY A 125 6.58 4.26 5.55
N MET A 126 6.11 3.72 4.43
CA MET A 126 6.45 2.37 3.96
C MET A 126 7.77 2.33 3.16
N TYR A 127 8.20 3.48 2.63
CA TYR A 127 9.43 3.64 1.84
C TYR A 127 10.66 3.96 2.71
N ASP A 128 11.80 3.36 2.37
CA ASP A 128 13.12 3.70 2.92
C ASP A 128 14.09 3.96 1.77
N ALA A 129 14.89 5.03 1.86
CA ALA A 129 15.87 5.40 0.84
C ALA A 129 17.04 4.41 0.73
N SER A 130 17.25 3.57 1.75
CA SER A 130 18.25 2.50 1.77
C SER A 130 17.82 1.24 1.02
N PHE A 131 16.55 1.12 0.63
CA PHE A 131 16.09 -0.04 -0.13
C PHE A 131 16.79 -0.15 -1.49
N ASP A 132 17.27 -1.36 -1.76
CA ASP A 132 17.58 -1.79 -3.11
C ASP A 132 16.27 -2.08 -3.88
N ASP A 133 16.38 -2.23 -5.19
CA ASP A 133 15.21 -2.40 -6.06
C ASP A 133 14.44 -3.70 -5.75
N LYS A 134 15.14 -4.73 -5.25
CA LYS A 134 14.52 -6.00 -4.84
C LYS A 134 13.67 -5.82 -3.59
N ALA A 135 14.22 -5.17 -2.56
CA ALA A 135 13.53 -4.85 -1.32
C ALA A 135 12.36 -3.90 -1.59
N LEU A 136 12.57 -2.88 -2.42
CA LEU A 136 11.53 -1.93 -2.81
C LEU A 136 10.40 -2.62 -3.57
N ARG A 137 10.69 -3.49 -4.56
CA ARG A 137 9.67 -4.28 -5.26
C ARG A 137 8.83 -5.13 -4.29
N LYS A 138 9.50 -5.89 -3.41
CA LYS A 138 8.82 -6.70 -2.40
C LYS A 138 7.93 -5.82 -1.54
N ARG A 139 8.45 -4.67 -1.10
CA ARG A 139 7.69 -3.72 -0.31
C ARG A 139 6.45 -3.25 -1.07
N LEU A 140 6.60 -2.68 -2.26
CA LEU A 140 5.47 -2.18 -3.06
C LEU A 140 4.42 -3.25 -3.39
N SER A 141 4.79 -4.53 -3.45
CA SER A 141 3.82 -5.62 -3.64
C SER A 141 2.83 -5.77 -2.47
N GLU A 142 3.13 -5.24 -1.29
CA GLU A 142 2.25 -5.25 -0.11
C GLU A 142 1.20 -4.11 -0.15
N ILE A 143 1.30 -3.17 -1.09
CA ILE A 143 0.39 -2.00 -1.16
C ILE A 143 -1.10 -2.38 -1.16
N PRO A 144 -1.57 -3.40 -1.91
CA PRO A 144 -2.99 -3.78 -1.90
C PRO A 144 -3.49 -4.15 -0.50
N ASP A 145 -2.72 -4.94 0.25
CA ASP A 145 -3.08 -5.39 1.60
C ASP A 145 -3.04 -4.23 2.60
N VAL A 146 -2.00 -3.38 2.50
CA VAL A 146 -1.88 -2.19 3.33
C VAL A 146 -3.03 -1.22 3.07
N LYS A 147 -3.39 -0.98 1.80
CA LYS A 147 -4.50 -0.10 1.43
C LYS A 147 -5.84 -0.63 1.93
N ALA A 148 -6.08 -1.94 1.86
CA ALA A 148 -7.26 -2.56 2.43
C ALA A 148 -7.35 -2.34 3.94
N TYR A 149 -6.27 -2.63 4.68
CA TYR A 149 -6.20 -2.39 6.12
C TYR A 149 -6.46 -0.93 6.50
N LEU A 150 -5.81 0.01 5.80
CA LEU A 150 -5.97 1.44 6.08
C LEU A 150 -7.38 1.93 5.76
N THR A 151 -8.02 1.39 4.72
CA THR A 151 -9.42 1.72 4.40
C THR A 151 -10.35 1.28 5.52
N GLU A 152 -10.17 0.06 6.04
CA GLU A 152 -10.96 -0.47 7.14
C GLU A 152 -10.75 0.32 8.44
N ASP A 153 -9.50 0.60 8.81
CA ASP A 153 -9.15 1.35 10.01
C ASP A 153 -9.67 2.81 9.95
N TYR A 154 -9.50 3.44 8.79
CA TYR A 154 -10.01 4.77 8.51
C TYR A 154 -11.54 4.82 8.65
N ALA A 155 -12.25 3.88 8.02
CA ALA A 155 -13.70 3.78 8.16
C ALA A 155 -14.13 3.52 9.61
N ALA A 156 -13.41 2.67 10.36
CA ALA A 156 -13.73 2.37 11.76
C ALA A 156 -13.55 3.59 12.67
N THR A 157 -12.51 4.39 12.44
CA THR A 157 -12.25 5.63 13.18
C THR A 157 -13.32 6.67 12.89
N HIS A 158 -13.61 6.93 11.62
CA HIS A 158 -14.57 7.96 11.25
C HIS A 158 -16.03 7.63 11.62
N LYS A 159 -16.38 6.36 11.77
CA LYS A 159 -17.70 5.99 12.32
C LYS A 159 -17.89 6.49 13.76
N LYS A 160 -16.82 6.74 14.51
CA LYS A 160 -16.84 7.27 15.89
C LYS A 160 -16.91 8.80 15.94
N ASP A 161 -16.71 9.48 14.81
CA ASP A 161 -16.73 10.93 14.73
C ASP A 161 -18.13 11.52 14.86
N LEU A 162 -19.17 10.74 14.53
CA LEU A 162 -20.55 11.14 14.77
C LEU A 162 -20.94 10.86 16.22
N ALA A 163 -21.03 11.93 17.01
CA ALA A 163 -21.65 11.90 18.32
C ALA A 163 -23.16 12.14 18.20
N VAL A 164 -23.97 11.34 18.90
CA VAL A 164 -25.42 11.48 18.87
C VAL A 164 -26.00 11.65 20.27
N THR A 165 -26.89 12.63 20.42
CA THR A 165 -27.63 12.88 21.66
C THR A 165 -29.09 13.11 21.34
N SER A 166 -29.97 12.98 22.34
CA SER A 166 -31.40 13.27 22.15
C SER A 166 -32.00 14.02 23.32
N SER A 167 -32.96 14.89 23.02
CA SER A 167 -33.85 15.51 23.99
C SER A 167 -35.31 15.33 23.57
N VAL A 168 -36.24 15.39 24.52
CA VAL A 168 -37.68 15.27 24.24
C VAL A 168 -38.36 16.55 24.69
N THR A 169 -39.19 17.14 23.83
CA THR A 169 -40.02 18.31 24.16
C THR A 169 -41.50 17.96 24.02
N GLY A 170 -42.35 18.61 24.82
CA GLY A 170 -43.79 18.39 24.86
C GLY A 170 -44.33 18.27 26.28
N HIS A 171 -45.62 18.57 26.46
CA HIS A 171 -46.26 18.54 27.78
C HIS A 171 -46.49 17.10 28.25
N ALA A 172 -46.05 16.79 29.47
CA ALA A 172 -46.15 15.45 30.04
C ALA A 172 -47.53 15.18 30.64
N ALA A 173 -48.58 15.15 29.82
CA ALA A 173 -49.94 14.90 30.29
C ALA A 173 -50.26 13.40 30.51
N GLY A 174 -49.31 12.50 30.26
CA GLY A 174 -49.46 11.05 30.46
C GLY A 174 -48.48 10.21 29.64
N TYR A 175 -48.39 8.91 29.95
CA TYR A 175 -47.49 7.94 29.31
C TYR A 175 -47.81 7.64 27.83
N MET A 176 -48.95 8.12 27.31
CA MET A 176 -49.39 7.95 25.91
C MET A 176 -49.43 9.27 25.12
N THR A 177 -48.85 10.36 25.65
CA THR A 177 -48.89 11.66 24.97
C THR A 177 -47.91 11.69 23.79
N LEU A 178 -48.30 12.34 22.68
CA LEU A 178 -47.38 12.64 21.59
C LEU A 178 -46.36 13.70 22.01
N ARG A 179 -45.09 13.44 21.73
CA ARG A 179 -43.95 14.32 22.04
C ARG A 179 -43.00 14.40 20.85
N ASN A 180 -42.18 15.44 20.83
CA ASN A 180 -41.14 15.59 19.83
C ASN A 180 -39.80 15.14 20.40
N LEU A 181 -39.24 14.09 19.82
CA LEU A 181 -37.86 13.67 20.02
C LEU A 181 -36.97 14.48 19.08
N HIS A 182 -36.06 15.26 19.64
CA HIS A 182 -35.01 15.97 18.93
C HIS A 182 -33.72 15.18 19.06
N ILE A 183 -33.24 14.61 17.95
CA ILE A 183 -31.98 13.89 17.91
C ILE A 183 -30.93 14.80 17.28
N LYS A 184 -29.90 15.15 18.06
CA LYS A 184 -28.78 15.96 17.60
C LYS A 184 -27.63 15.03 17.19
N VAL A 185 -27.21 15.13 15.94
CA VAL A 185 -26.02 14.46 15.41
C VAL A 185 -24.94 15.51 15.24
N THR A 186 -23.78 15.30 15.85
CA THR A 186 -22.64 16.22 15.82
C THR A 186 -21.45 15.50 15.19
N ASN A 187 -20.86 16.10 14.17
CA ASN A 187 -19.67 15.60 13.53
C ASN A 187 -18.43 16.21 14.18
N LYS A 188 -17.67 15.39 14.91
CA LYS A 188 -16.40 15.77 15.54
C LYS A 188 -15.18 15.50 14.65
N GLY A 189 -15.40 14.87 13.50
CA GLY A 189 -14.36 14.53 12.54
C GLY A 189 -13.93 15.72 11.71
N ASN A 190 -12.99 15.46 10.80
CA ASN A 190 -12.40 16.44 9.87
C ASN A 190 -12.95 16.31 8.44
N VAL A 191 -13.90 15.41 8.18
CA VAL A 191 -14.56 15.19 6.88
C VAL A 191 -16.08 15.37 7.04
N PRO A 192 -16.77 16.04 6.10
CA PRO A 192 -18.23 16.13 6.13
C PRO A 192 -18.87 14.76 5.94
N VAL A 193 -19.96 14.48 6.64
CA VAL A 193 -20.68 13.18 6.52
C VAL A 193 -21.99 13.38 5.77
N LYS A 194 -22.28 12.55 4.76
CA LYS A 194 -23.55 12.62 4.04
C LYS A 194 -24.65 11.87 4.80
N GLY A 195 -25.85 12.44 4.79
CA GLY A 195 -27.03 11.81 5.38
C GLY A 195 -27.43 10.49 4.71
N SER A 196 -26.96 10.27 3.47
CA SER A 196 -27.10 9.01 2.76
C SER A 196 -26.36 7.85 3.44
N ASP A 197 -25.27 8.12 4.15
CA ASP A 197 -24.29 7.12 4.58
C ASP A 197 -24.67 6.45 5.89
N TYR A 198 -25.64 7.02 6.60
CA TYR A 198 -26.04 6.54 7.91
C TYR A 198 -27.55 6.69 8.17
N THR A 199 -28.01 5.96 9.17
CA THR A 199 -29.34 6.07 9.76
C THR A 199 -29.23 6.24 11.26
N VAL A 200 -30.15 7.00 11.84
CA VAL A 200 -30.23 7.20 13.28
C VAL A 200 -31.29 6.27 13.85
N ASN A 201 -30.90 5.45 14.82
CA ASN A 201 -31.79 4.53 15.50
C ASN A 201 -32.27 5.15 16.80
N TYR A 202 -33.56 5.01 17.08
CA TYR A 202 -34.17 5.53 18.30
C TYR A 202 -35.25 4.59 18.81
N ARG A 203 -35.54 4.67 20.10
CA ARG A 203 -36.58 3.88 20.76
C ARG A 203 -37.63 4.81 21.32
N ALA A 204 -38.90 4.47 21.12
CA ALA A 204 -40.01 5.04 21.87
C ALA A 204 -40.53 4.01 22.88
N ALA A 205 -40.95 4.48 24.04
CA ALA A 205 -41.50 3.67 25.11
C ALA A 205 -42.74 4.37 25.72
N TRP A 206 -43.80 3.61 25.93
CA TRP A 206 -45.08 4.10 26.44
C TRP A 206 -45.73 3.03 27.33
N MET A 207 -46.81 3.39 28.01
CA MET A 207 -47.64 2.43 28.75
C MET A 207 -48.89 2.12 27.93
N ASP A 208 -49.23 0.84 27.79
CA ASP A 208 -50.46 0.38 27.15
C ASP A 208 -51.19 -0.57 28.11
N PHE A 209 -52.43 -0.24 28.50
CA PHE A 209 -53.20 -0.97 29.52
C PHE A 209 -52.41 -1.34 30.80
N GLY A 210 -51.54 -0.44 31.27
CA GLY A 210 -50.71 -0.67 32.46
C GLY A 210 -49.47 -1.54 32.24
N GLN A 211 -49.18 -1.95 31.00
CA GLN A 211 -47.98 -2.69 30.62
C GLN A 211 -46.96 -1.78 29.91
N PRO A 212 -45.66 -1.92 30.20
CA PRO A 212 -44.62 -1.16 29.51
C PRO A 212 -44.43 -1.68 28.09
N MET A 213 -44.65 -0.80 27.12
CA MET A 213 -44.44 -1.06 25.70
C MET A 213 -43.24 -0.28 25.19
N SER A 214 -42.56 -0.83 24.18
CA SER A 214 -41.51 -0.09 23.49
C SER A 214 -41.33 -0.57 22.06
N ARG A 215 -40.88 0.33 21.19
CA ARG A 215 -40.58 0.03 19.80
C ARG A 215 -39.36 0.78 19.33
N SER A 216 -38.51 0.09 18.58
CA SER A 216 -37.34 0.66 17.91
C SER A 216 -37.72 1.14 16.52
N TYR A 217 -37.10 2.24 16.11
CA TYR A 217 -37.31 2.92 14.84
C TYR A 217 -35.96 3.37 14.27
N SER A 218 -35.95 3.66 12.97
CA SER A 218 -34.81 4.24 12.29
C SER A 218 -35.25 5.45 11.47
N ALA A 219 -34.43 6.49 11.46
CA ALA A 219 -34.59 7.68 10.65
C ALA A 219 -33.44 7.81 9.64
N PRO A 220 -33.68 8.33 8.43
CA PRO A 220 -32.59 8.68 7.53
C PRO A 220 -31.69 9.75 8.18
N GLY A 221 -30.38 9.67 7.92
CA GLY A 221 -29.42 10.69 8.31
C GLY A 221 -29.66 12.03 7.58
N LYS A 222 -28.91 13.05 8.00
CA LYS A 222 -28.83 14.36 7.34
C LYS A 222 -27.36 14.71 7.12
N ASP A 223 -27.04 15.47 6.08
CA ASP A 223 -25.66 15.93 5.85
C ASP A 223 -25.16 16.72 7.07
N VAL A 224 -24.00 16.33 7.63
CA VAL A 224 -23.39 16.97 8.80
C VAL A 224 -22.05 17.59 8.40
N PRO A 225 -21.91 18.92 8.42
CA PRO A 225 -20.64 19.56 8.10
C PRO A 225 -19.58 19.28 9.17
N VAL A 226 -18.32 19.46 8.81
CA VAL A 226 -17.15 19.32 9.71
C VAL A 226 -17.33 20.20 10.95
N GLY A 227 -17.14 19.62 12.15
CA GLY A 227 -17.33 20.32 13.42
C GLY A 227 -18.76 20.76 13.72
N GLY A 228 -19.71 20.49 12.83
CA GLY A 228 -21.08 20.98 12.90
C GLY A 228 -22.04 19.98 13.53
N SER A 229 -23.30 20.41 13.66
CA SER A 229 -24.37 19.54 14.14
C SER A 229 -25.67 19.79 13.40
N VAL A 230 -26.48 18.74 13.29
CA VAL A 230 -27.83 18.78 12.71
C VAL A 230 -28.83 18.14 13.66
N THR A 231 -30.07 18.61 13.57
CA THR A 231 -31.19 18.08 14.35
C THR A 231 -32.17 17.33 13.45
N ILE A 232 -32.50 16.11 13.87
CA ILE A 232 -33.56 15.27 13.30
C ILE A 232 -34.70 15.23 14.32
N THR A 233 -35.86 15.76 13.95
CA THR A 233 -37.05 15.74 14.81
C THR A 233 -37.99 14.61 14.39
N LYS A 234 -38.46 13.84 15.37
CA LYS A 234 -39.44 12.77 15.19
C LYS A 234 -40.53 12.89 16.24
N THR A 235 -41.77 12.69 15.83
CA THR A 235 -42.89 12.57 16.76
C THR A 235 -42.92 11.15 17.31
N ILE A 236 -42.98 11.02 18.63
CA ILE A 236 -43.03 9.75 19.36
C ILE A 236 -44.18 9.76 20.36
N THR A 237 -44.62 8.58 20.78
CA THR A 237 -45.56 8.41 21.89
C THR A 237 -44.77 8.12 23.17
N GLY A 238 -45.11 8.83 24.26
CA GLY A 238 -44.52 8.60 25.56
C GLY A 238 -43.10 9.16 25.69
N MET A 239 -42.17 8.33 26.14
CA MET A 239 -40.75 8.66 26.26
C MET A 239 -39.94 8.09 25.10
N GLY A 240 -38.73 8.58 24.91
CA GLY A 240 -37.84 8.01 23.92
C GLY A 240 -36.45 8.58 23.98
N GLY A 241 -35.56 7.95 23.23
CA GLY A 241 -34.16 8.34 23.15
C GLY A 241 -33.49 7.74 21.94
N VAL A 242 -32.42 8.40 21.50
CA VAL A 242 -31.54 7.83 20.50
C VAL A 242 -30.83 6.60 21.06
N THR A 243 -30.72 5.55 20.26
CA THR A 243 -30.03 4.30 20.64
C THR A 243 -28.71 4.12 19.90
N GLY A 244 -28.49 4.85 18.80
CA GLY A 244 -27.21 4.87 18.11
C GLY A 244 -27.31 5.26 16.64
N ILE A 245 -26.20 5.09 15.93
CA ILE A 245 -26.08 5.31 14.49
C ILE A 245 -25.74 3.97 13.83
N SER A 246 -26.41 3.68 12.71
CA SER A 246 -26.04 2.57 11.81
C SER A 246 -25.51 3.15 10.51
N TRP A 247 -24.36 2.66 10.06
CA TRP A 247 -23.75 3.05 8.78
C TRP A 247 -24.22 2.10 7.69
N LYS A 248 -24.63 2.63 6.53
CA LYS A 248 -25.20 1.85 5.43
C LYS A 248 -24.15 1.07 4.64
N ASN A 249 -22.94 1.58 4.55
CA ASN A 249 -21.81 0.86 4.00
C ASN A 249 -20.74 0.70 5.08
N LYS A 250 -20.19 -0.51 5.21
CA LYS A 250 -19.08 -0.75 6.13
C LYS A 250 -17.82 0.00 5.67
N ASP A 251 -17.68 0.25 4.36
CA ASP A 251 -16.40 0.70 3.78
C ASP A 251 -16.52 2.02 2.99
N ALA A 252 -17.73 2.53 2.73
CA ALA A 252 -17.96 3.57 1.71
C ALA A 252 -18.45 4.92 2.26
N ALA A 253 -18.43 5.12 3.58
CA ALA A 253 -18.82 6.42 4.14
C ALA A 253 -17.79 7.53 3.87
N PHE A 254 -16.61 7.15 3.37
CA PHE A 254 -15.50 8.08 3.13
C PHE A 254 -14.77 7.64 1.86
N ASP A 255 -14.47 8.60 0.99
CA ASP A 255 -13.66 8.35 -0.20
C ASP A 255 -12.20 8.28 0.28
N PHE A 256 -11.73 7.08 0.63
CA PHE A 256 -10.39 6.88 1.21
C PHE A 256 -9.32 7.58 0.37
N ASP A 257 -9.36 7.42 -0.95
CA ASP A 257 -8.34 7.99 -1.85
C ASP A 257 -8.35 9.53 -1.87
N LYS A 258 -9.47 10.15 -1.50
CA LYS A 258 -9.64 11.61 -1.47
C LYS A 258 -9.43 12.21 -0.07
N ASP A 259 -9.93 11.54 0.95
CA ASP A 259 -10.10 12.10 2.29
C ASP A 259 -9.02 11.63 3.26
N PHE A 260 -8.35 10.51 2.98
CA PHE A 260 -7.27 9.99 3.80
C PHE A 260 -6.04 10.90 3.70
N LYS A 261 -5.58 11.37 4.87
CA LYS A 261 -4.38 12.20 5.00
C LYS A 261 -3.34 11.45 5.81
N PRO A 262 -2.36 10.81 5.16
CA PRO A 262 -1.37 10.03 5.87
C PRO A 262 -0.43 10.92 6.69
N THR A 263 0.05 10.36 7.79
CA THR A 263 0.95 10.96 8.77
C THR A 263 2.37 10.41 8.68
N GLY A 264 2.57 9.32 7.93
CA GLY A 264 3.84 8.62 7.74
C GLY A 264 4.11 7.53 8.78
N LYS A 265 3.12 7.16 9.60
CA LYS A 265 3.25 6.13 10.66
C LYS A 265 2.39 4.89 10.40
N GLU A 266 1.53 4.96 9.40
CA GLU A 266 0.47 3.99 9.15
C GLU A 266 1.00 2.61 8.79
N TYR A 267 2.10 2.56 8.04
CA TYR A 267 2.73 1.28 7.73
C TYR A 267 3.27 0.58 8.98
N GLN A 268 3.81 1.32 9.96
CA GLN A 268 4.26 0.74 11.21
C GLN A 268 3.08 0.18 12.02
N THR A 269 1.97 0.91 12.10
CA THR A 269 0.73 0.45 12.73
C THR A 269 0.19 -0.82 12.05
N TYR A 270 0.22 -0.88 10.73
CA TYR A 270 -0.11 -2.09 9.96
C TYR A 270 0.78 -3.28 10.37
N LEU A 271 2.10 -3.10 10.41
CA LEU A 271 3.03 -4.16 10.81
C LEU A 271 2.77 -4.66 12.24
N ASP A 272 2.47 -3.77 13.17
CA ASP A 272 2.21 -4.13 14.56
C ASP A 272 0.88 -4.89 14.69
N SER A 273 -0.15 -4.52 13.94
CA SER A 273 -1.43 -5.26 13.89
C SER A 273 -1.25 -6.72 13.42
N LYS A 274 -0.34 -6.97 12.47
CA LYS A 274 -0.05 -8.32 11.97
C LYS A 274 0.63 -9.19 13.03
N LYS A 275 1.49 -8.63 13.87
CA LYS A 275 2.16 -9.37 14.97
C LYS A 275 1.17 -9.80 16.05
N GLU A 276 0.15 -8.99 16.32
CA GLU A 276 -0.88 -9.29 17.32
C GLU A 276 -1.84 -10.38 16.84
N SER A 277 -2.15 -10.43 15.53
CA SER A 277 -3.00 -11.46 14.94
C SER A 277 -2.37 -12.86 14.83
N GLY A 278 -1.06 -12.98 15.11
CA GLY A 278 -0.29 -14.23 15.06
C GLY A 278 -0.02 -14.87 16.43
N LYS A 279 -0.68 -14.40 17.50
CA LYS A 279 -0.71 -15.02 18.83
C LYS A 279 -2.06 -15.68 19.06
#